data_AF-A0A0B4DSC4-F1
#
_entry.id   AF-A0A0B4DSC4-F1
#
_cell.length_a   1.000
_cell.length_b   1.000
_cell.length_c   1.000
_cell.angle_alpha   90.00
_cell.angle_beta   90.00
_cell.angle_gamma   90.00
#
_symmetry.space_group_name_H-M   'P 1'
#
loop_
_entity.id
_entity.type
_entity.pdbx_description
1 polymer ?
#
loop_
_entity_poly.entity_id
_entity_poly.type
_entity_poly.pdbx_seq_one_letter_code
_entity_poly.pdbx_strand_id
1 'polypeptide(L)'
;MSAHSDLNGALEALQGKLQSLNDLVRANQFMVEAMAGQGDALKQMSSGRTKDMLRRQARAQFHPDTGAAPDAAVLAILEEVLGHQEESAEIIPFPVRA
;
A
#
# COMPACT_ATOMS: atom_id res chain seq x y z
N MET A 1 -32.05 11.16 -23.55
CA MET A 1 -31.91 10.62 -22.18
C MET A 1 -30.54 9.94 -21.95
N SER A 2 -29.50 10.26 -22.73
CA SER A 2 -28.17 9.62 -22.68
C SER A 2 -27.12 10.44 -21.91
N ALA A 3 -27.11 11.77 -22.05
CA ALA A 3 -26.11 12.63 -21.41
C ALA A 3 -26.11 12.58 -19.86
N HIS A 4 -27.27 12.33 -19.25
CA HIS A 4 -27.38 12.21 -17.78
C HIS A 4 -26.87 10.85 -17.26
N SER A 5 -26.92 9.80 -18.09
CA SER A 5 -26.36 8.48 -17.79
C SER A 5 -24.83 8.54 -17.79
N ASP A 6 -24.24 9.19 -18.79
CA ASP A 6 -22.77 9.33 -18.90
C ASP A 6 -22.19 10.21 -17.79
N LEU A 7 -22.92 11.26 -17.37
CA LEU A 7 -22.50 12.11 -16.26
C LEU A 7 -22.53 11.37 -14.92
N ASN A 8 -23.56 10.58 -14.65
CA ASN A 8 -23.62 9.77 -13.43
C ASN A 8 -22.52 8.71 -13.40
N GLY A 9 -22.25 8.04 -14.53
CA GLY A 9 -21.15 7.09 -14.63
C GLY A 9 -19.78 7.75 -14.41
N ALA A 10 -19.56 8.96 -14.92
CA ALA A 10 -18.33 9.72 -14.68
C ALA A 10 -18.18 10.15 -13.22
N LEU A 11 -19.27 10.53 -12.54
CA LEU A 11 -19.26 10.90 -11.13
C LEU A 11 -19.00 9.70 -10.21
N GLU A 12 -19.58 8.54 -10.51
CA GLU A 12 -19.30 7.28 -9.79
C GLU A 12 -17.84 6.86 -9.96
N ALA A 13 -17.30 6.96 -11.19
CA ALA A 13 -15.89 6.66 -11.44
C ALA A 13 -14.95 7.63 -10.73
N LEU A 14 -15.30 8.92 -10.66
CA LEU A 14 -14.54 9.92 -9.90
C LEU A 14 -14.58 9.65 -8.40
N GLN A 15 -15.75 9.29 -7.86
CA GLN A 15 -15.91 8.93 -6.46
C GLN A 15 -15.07 7.70 -6.09
N GLY A 16 -15.07 6.66 -6.94
CA GLY A 16 -14.20 5.50 -6.76
C GLY A 16 -12.71 5.86 -6.73
N LYS A 17 -12.27 6.73 -7.65
CA LYS A 17 -10.88 7.22 -7.69
C LYS A 17 -10.51 8.04 -6.46
N LEU A 18 -11.41 8.89 -5.96
CA LEU A 18 -11.20 9.68 -4.74
C LEU A 18 -11.11 8.78 -3.52
N GLN A 19 -11.91 7.71 -3.45
CA GLN A 19 -11.81 6.73 -2.38
C GLN A 19 -10.46 6.01 -2.41
N SER A 20 -10.04 5.49 -3.57
CA SER A 20 -8.71 4.86 -3.69
C SER A 20 -7.56 5.80 -3.35
N LEU A 21 -7.68 7.09 -3.69
CA LEU A 21 -6.69 8.09 -3.29
C LEU A 21 -6.70 8.31 -1.77
N ASN A 22 -7.87 8.33 -1.13
CA ASN A 22 -7.97 8.43 0.33
C ASN A 22 -7.28 7.24 1.00
N ASP A 23 -7.53 6.03 0.50
CA ASP A 23 -6.95 4.80 1.03
C ASP A 23 -5.42 4.81 0.90
N LEU A 24 -4.88 5.28 -0.23
CA LEU A 24 -3.45 5.50 -0.44
C LEU A 24 -2.85 6.54 0.50
N VAL A 25 -3.54 7.66 0.73
CA VAL A 25 -3.10 8.70 1.66
C VAL A 25 -3.03 8.15 3.09
N ARG A 26 -4.03 7.36 3.52
CA ARG A 26 -4.04 6.70 4.83
C ARG A 26 -2.91 5.69 4.98
N ALA A 27 -2.68 4.86 3.95
CA ALA A 27 -1.57 3.92 3.92
C ALA A 27 -0.22 4.64 4.04
N ASN A 28 -0.02 5.73 3.28
CA ASN A 28 1.21 6.52 3.34
C ASN A 28 1.40 7.19 4.70
N GLN A 29 0.34 7.74 5.28
CA GLN A 29 0.39 8.35 6.60
C GLN A 29 0.82 7.32 7.65
N PHE A 30 0.25 6.13 7.62
CA PHE A 30 0.65 5.02 8.50
C PHE A 30 2.12 4.65 8.32
N MET A 31 2.61 4.53 7.09
CA MET A 31 4.02 4.24 6.83
C MET A 31 4.95 5.32 7.37
N VAL A 32 4.60 6.60 7.16
CA VAL A 32 5.39 7.73 7.67
C VAL A 32 5.40 7.77 9.19
N GLU A 33 4.26 7.55 9.84
CA GLU A 33 4.17 7.51 11.31
C GLU A 33 4.95 6.34 11.90
N ALA A 34 4.84 5.16 11.29
CA ALA A 34 5.62 3.99 11.71
C ALA A 34 7.13 4.21 11.51
N MET A 35 7.54 4.83 10.40
CA MET A 35 8.93 5.20 10.15
C MET A 35 9.44 6.31 11.07
N ALA A 36 8.60 7.30 11.42
CA ALA A 36 8.96 8.38 12.33
C ALA A 36 9.09 7.89 13.77
N GLY A 37 8.16 7.03 14.22
CA GLY A 37 8.16 6.47 15.58
C GLY A 37 9.23 5.41 15.83
N GLN A 38 9.71 4.72 14.78
CA GLN A 38 10.67 3.62 14.91
C GLN A 38 11.95 3.83 14.07
N GLY A 39 12.17 5.02 13.53
CA GLY A 39 13.24 5.31 12.56
C GLY A 39 14.65 4.92 13.00
N ASP A 40 14.98 5.05 14.28
CA ASP A 40 16.29 4.65 14.80
C ASP A 40 16.44 3.13 15.01
N ALA A 41 15.34 2.43 15.33
CA ALA A 41 15.31 0.96 15.38
C ALA A 41 15.31 0.35 13.97
N LEU A 42 14.60 0.98 13.03
CA LEU A 42 14.49 0.57 11.63
C LEU A 42 15.81 0.68 10.88
N LYS A 43 16.64 1.70 11.16
CA LYS A 43 18.00 1.83 10.60
C LYS A 43 18.92 0.66 10.94
N GLN A 44 18.67 -0.02 12.06
CA GLN A 44 19.46 -1.18 12.51
C GLN A 44 18.83 -2.52 12.06
N MET A 45 17.62 -2.50 11.49
CA MET A 45 16.90 -3.68 11.04
C MET A 45 17.04 -3.87 9.53
N SER A 46 17.27 -5.11 9.09
CA SER A 46 17.23 -5.46 7.67
C SER A 46 15.84 -5.15 7.08
N SER A 47 15.79 -4.69 5.84
CA SER A 47 14.57 -4.34 5.10
C SER A 47 13.45 -5.39 5.21
N GLY A 48 13.78 -6.68 5.15
CA GLY A 48 12.80 -7.78 5.32
C GLY A 48 12.14 -7.80 6.71
N ARG A 49 12.92 -7.72 7.78
CA ARG A 49 12.39 -7.68 9.17
C ARG A 49 11.55 -6.44 9.44
N THR A 50 11.92 -5.31 8.83
CA THR A 50 11.15 -4.06 8.88
C THR A 50 9.79 -4.23 8.20
N LYS A 51 9.76 -4.79 6.98
CA LYS A 51 8.51 -5.06 6.24
C LYS A 51 7.59 -6.00 7.01
N ASP A 52 8.12 -7.08 7.60
CA ASP A 52 7.31 -8.02 8.38
C ASP A 52 6.75 -7.39 9.67
N MET A 53 7.52 -6.52 10.32
CA MET A 53 7.05 -5.76 11.48
C MET A 53 5.93 -4.79 11.08
N LEU A 54 6.12 -4.03 10.00
CA LEU A 54 5.11 -3.09 9.48
C LEU A 54 3.83 -3.82 9.06
N ARG A 55 3.91 -5.02 8.46
CA ARG A 55 2.72 -5.84 8.16
C ARG A 55 1.98 -6.25 9.43
N ARG A 56 2.69 -6.65 10.49
CA ARG A 56 2.04 -7.01 11.77
C ARG A 56 1.34 -5.81 12.41
N GLN A 57 1.96 -4.64 12.36
CA GLN A 57 1.35 -3.40 12.86
C GLN A 57 0.14 -2.99 12.00
N ALA A 58 0.26 -3.05 10.67
CA ALA A 58 -0.83 -2.76 9.75
C ALA A 58 -2.03 -3.69 10.01
N ARG A 59 -1.79 -4.99 10.22
CA ARG A 59 -2.84 -5.94 10.64
C ARG A 59 -3.43 -5.54 11.99
N ALA A 60 -2.62 -5.29 13.01
CA ALA A 60 -3.12 -4.92 14.32
C ALA A 60 -3.97 -3.63 14.31
N GLN A 61 -3.72 -2.71 13.37
CA GLN A 61 -4.44 -1.46 13.26
C GLN A 61 -5.67 -1.55 12.34
N PHE A 62 -5.52 -2.15 11.16
CA PHE A 62 -6.52 -2.10 10.08
C PHE A 62 -7.28 -3.41 9.87
N HIS A 63 -7.05 -4.45 10.69
CA HIS A 63 -7.79 -5.71 10.56
C HIS A 63 -9.30 -5.47 10.66
N PRO A 64 -10.11 -6.01 9.73
CA PRO A 64 -11.55 -5.74 9.66
C PRO A 64 -12.30 -6.14 10.93
N ASP A 65 -11.90 -7.24 11.58
CA ASP A 65 -12.60 -7.76 12.77
C ASP A 65 -11.96 -7.38 14.12
N THR A 66 -10.67 -7.04 14.14
CA THR A 66 -9.88 -6.93 15.39
C THR A 66 -8.98 -5.70 15.42
N GLY A 67 -9.00 -4.88 14.37
CA GLY A 67 -8.19 -3.68 14.24
C GLY A 67 -8.71 -2.53 15.08
N ALA A 68 -7.80 -1.68 15.56
CA ALA A 68 -8.15 -0.45 16.25
C ALA A 68 -8.92 0.56 15.35
N ALA A 69 -8.67 0.52 14.04
CA ALA A 69 -9.34 1.30 13.01
C ALA A 69 -9.56 0.41 11.77
N PRO A 70 -10.63 -0.40 11.73
CA PRO A 70 -10.83 -1.39 10.68
C PRO A 70 -10.93 -0.72 9.30
N ASP A 71 -10.01 -1.08 8.40
CA ASP A 71 -9.94 -0.54 7.04
C ASP A 71 -9.30 -1.58 6.11
N ALA A 72 -10.12 -2.47 5.56
CA ALA A 72 -9.66 -3.58 4.74
C ALA A 72 -9.01 -3.13 3.42
N ALA A 73 -9.42 -1.98 2.88
CA ALA A 73 -8.85 -1.42 1.66
C ALA A 73 -7.41 -0.92 1.91
N VAL A 74 -7.22 -0.16 2.99
CA VAL A 74 -5.89 0.28 3.42
C VAL A 74 -5.00 -0.90 3.78
N LEU A 75 -5.53 -1.92 4.45
CA LEU A 75 -4.78 -3.14 4.77
C LEU A 75 -4.30 -3.87 3.51
N ALA A 76 -5.16 -4.01 2.50
CA ALA A 76 -4.79 -4.67 1.23
C ALA A 76 -3.65 -3.93 0.51
N ILE A 77 -3.72 -2.60 0.45
CA ILE A 77 -2.66 -1.75 -0.13
C ILE A 77 -1.35 -1.92 0.65
N LEU A 78 -1.41 -1.88 1.98
CA LEU A 78 -0.23 -2.05 2.82
C LEU A 78 0.38 -3.46 2.69
N GLU A 79 -0.44 -4.50 2.55
CA GLU A 79 0.04 -5.86 2.32
C GLU A 79 0.66 -6.06 0.93
N GLU A 80 0.13 -5.39 -0.10
CA GLU A 80 0.71 -5.37 -1.45
C GLU A 80 2.07 -4.67 -1.45
N VAL A 81 2.13 -3.44 -0.91
CA VAL A 81 3.35 -2.62 -0.89
C VAL A 81 4.42 -3.21 0.00
N LEU A 82 4.04 -3.71 1.18
CA LEU A 82 4.97 -4.34 2.11
C LEU A 82 5.23 -5.80 1.74
N GLY A 83 4.53 -6.36 0.75
CA GLY A 83 4.62 -7.73 0.27
C GLY A 83 6.05 -8.14 -0.11
N HIS A 84 6.28 -9.46 -0.15
CA HIS A 84 7.52 -10.00 -0.71
C HIS A 84 7.42 -9.84 -2.22
N GLN A 85 7.70 -8.65 -2.75
CA GLN A 85 8.20 -8.60 -4.12
C GLN A 85 9.53 -9.33 -4.09
N GLU A 86 9.61 -10.45 -4.79
CA GLU A 86 10.90 -11.02 -5.13
C GLU A 86 11.70 -9.89 -5.78
N GLU A 87 12.82 -9.51 -5.17
CA GLU A 87 13.82 -8.61 -5.76
C GLU A 87 14.51 -9.33 -6.94
N SER A 88 13.76 -10.05 -7.77
CA SER A 88 14.21 -10.56 -9.05
C SER A 88 13.97 -9.46 -10.07
N ALA A 89 14.80 -8.41 -10.04
CA ALA A 89 15.01 -7.63 -11.24
C ALA A 89 15.49 -8.62 -12.32
N GLU A 90 14.71 -8.80 -13.39
CA GLU A 90 15.14 -9.60 -14.54
C GLU A 90 16.49 -9.06 -15.02
N ILE A 91 17.55 -9.86 -14.86
CA ILE A 91 18.87 -9.52 -15.39
C ILE A 91 18.72 -9.54 -16.92
N ILE A 92 18.72 -8.36 -17.56
CA ILE A 92 18.78 -8.25 -19.02
C ILE A 92 20.20 -8.62 -19.45
N PRO A 93 20.45 -9.76 -20.13
CA PRO A 93 21.78 -10.13 -20.55
C PRO A 93 22.25 -9.18 -21.67
N PHE A 94 23.51 -8.74 -21.59
CA PHE A 94 24.11 -7.95 -22.67
C PHE A 94 24.32 -8.83 -23.92
N PRO A 95 24.05 -8.31 -25.13
CA PRO A 95 24.28 -9.05 -26.36
C PRO A 95 25.78 -9.30 -26.56
N VAL A 96 26.14 -10.57 -26.78
CA VAL A 96 27.51 -10.98 -27.13
C VAL A 96 27.77 -10.51 -28.57
N ARG A 97 28.81 -9.70 -28.78
CA ARG A 97 29.23 -9.29 -30.13
C ARG A 97 29.74 -10.52 -30.88
N ALA A 98 29.03 -10.90 -31.95
CA ALA A 98 29.50 -11.86 -32.95
C ALA A 98 30.50 -11.21 -33.90
#